data_AF-A0A378BUK9-F1
#
_entry.id   AF-A0A378BUK9-F1
#
_cell.length_a   1.000
_cell.length_b   1.000
_cell.length_c   1.000
_cell.angle_alpha   90.00
_cell.angle_beta   90.00
_cell.angle_gamma   90.00
#
_symmetry.space_group_name_H-M   'P 1'
#
loop_
_entity.id
_entity.type
_entity.pdbx_description
1 polymer ?
#
loop_
_entity_poly.entity_id
_entity_poly.type
_entity_poly.pdbx_seq_one_letter_code
_entity_poly.pdbx_strand_id
1 'polypeptide(L)'
;MAPPEKRLLQTSLEADGFTQPVVVIQQRPQAYTIVDGFHRHELACSKAALKKTLKGYLPVTCLTSEAASRDGLMAATIRHNRARGRHQIHAMSEIVRELTQLGWTPQKIGKELGMDADEVLRLKQISGLTEMFAGRQFSQAWTIK
;
A
#
# COMPACT_ATOMS: atom_id res chain seq x y z
N MET A 1 6.07 -4.30 7.66
CA MET A 1 5.62 -5.70 7.77
C MET A 1 6.15 -6.30 9.07
N ALA A 2 5.34 -7.05 9.80
CA ALA A 2 5.74 -7.63 11.08
C ALA A 2 6.79 -8.74 10.90
N PRO A 3 7.64 -9.00 11.90
CA PRO A 3 8.70 -10.02 11.80
C PRO A 3 8.25 -11.44 11.40
N PRO A 4 7.07 -11.96 11.84
CA PRO A 4 6.58 -13.26 11.39
C PRO A 4 6.23 -13.28 9.90
N GLU A 5 5.55 -12.25 9.41
CA GLU A 5 5.13 -12.11 8.01
C GLU A 5 6.34 -12.00 7.08
N LYS A 6 7.41 -11.31 7.52
CA LYS A 6 8.68 -11.22 6.76
C LYS A 6 9.38 -12.56 6.63
N ARG A 7 9.36 -13.37 7.69
CA ARG A 7 9.93 -14.73 7.65
C ARG A 7 9.12 -15.64 6.73
N LEU A 8 7.79 -15.62 6.83
CA LEU A 8 6.92 -16.38 5.93
C LEU A 8 7.12 -15.99 4.46
N LEU A 9 7.23 -14.69 4.17
CA LEU A 9 7.50 -14.21 2.81
C LEU A 9 8.86 -14.70 2.30
N GLN A 10 9.89 -14.70 3.15
CA GLN A 10 11.20 -15.23 2.77
C GLN A 10 11.10 -16.74 2.45
N THR A 11 10.47 -17.53 3.31
CA THR A 11 10.30 -18.97 3.08
C THR A 11 9.55 -19.26 1.78
N SER A 12 8.48 -18.51 1.49
CA SER A 12 7.76 -18.66 0.22
C SER A 12 8.63 -18.29 -0.99
N LEU A 13 9.42 -17.22 -0.92
CA LEU A 13 10.34 -16.85 -2.01
C LEU A 13 11.43 -17.90 -2.23
N GLU A 14 11.90 -18.56 -1.17
CA GLU A 14 12.92 -19.60 -1.26
C GLU A 14 12.36 -20.92 -1.80
N ALA A 15 11.12 -21.27 -1.44
CA ALA A 15 10.45 -22.49 -1.87
C ALA A 15 9.84 -22.38 -3.28
N ASP A 16 9.09 -21.31 -3.53
CA ASP A 16 8.23 -21.16 -4.72
C ASP A 16 8.75 -20.10 -5.70
N GLY A 17 9.76 -19.32 -5.31
CA GLY A 17 10.21 -18.16 -6.07
C GLY A 17 9.17 -17.04 -6.12
N PHE A 18 9.21 -16.24 -7.18
CA PHE A 18 8.26 -15.15 -7.38
C PHE A 18 6.98 -15.64 -8.03
N THR A 19 5.95 -15.87 -7.20
CA THR A 19 4.59 -16.17 -7.68
C THR A 19 3.84 -14.94 -8.19
N GLN A 20 4.30 -13.74 -7.82
CA GLN A 20 3.78 -12.47 -8.29
C GLN A 20 4.94 -11.50 -8.54
N PRO A 21 5.00 -10.83 -9.71
CA PRO A 21 6.07 -9.88 -10.02
C PRO A 21 6.02 -8.63 -9.12
N VAL A 22 7.12 -7.89 -9.10
CA VAL A 22 7.17 -6.55 -8.52
C VAL A 22 6.56 -5.57 -9.52
N VAL A 23 5.63 -4.73 -9.09
CA VAL A 23 5.00 -3.74 -9.96
C VAL A 23 5.86 -2.48 -9.94
N VAL A 24 6.20 -1.99 -11.12
CA VAL A 24 7.06 -0.80 -11.27
C VAL A 24 6.45 0.19 -12.26
N ILE A 25 6.88 1.43 -12.17
CA ILE A 25 6.74 2.42 -13.24
C ILE A 25 8.12 2.82 -13.76
N GLN A 26 8.25 2.92 -15.08
CA GLN A 26 9.46 3.46 -15.69
C GLN A 26 9.43 4.99 -15.66
N GLN A 27 10.41 5.60 -14.99
CA GLN A 27 10.56 7.07 -14.96
C GLN A 27 11.48 7.57 -16.08
N ARG A 28 12.54 6.81 -16.38
CA ARG A 28 13.54 7.10 -17.42
C ARG A 28 14.03 5.78 -18.04
N PRO A 29 14.75 5.79 -19.17
CA PRO A 29 15.42 4.60 -19.68
C PRO A 29 16.22 3.92 -18.57
N GLN A 30 15.94 2.64 -18.32
CA GLN A 30 16.58 1.82 -17.27
C GLN A 30 16.40 2.30 -15.81
N ALA A 31 15.49 3.24 -15.55
CA ALA A 31 15.18 3.71 -14.20
C ALA A 31 13.71 3.43 -13.84
N TYR A 32 13.52 2.59 -12.82
CA TYR A 32 12.21 2.11 -12.39
C TYR A 32 11.95 2.48 -10.94
N THR A 33 10.71 2.89 -10.64
CA THR A 33 10.22 3.10 -9.28
C THR A 33 9.27 1.97 -8.91
N ILE A 34 9.47 1.38 -7.73
CA ILE A 34 8.62 0.31 -7.22
C ILE A 34 7.28 0.91 -6.76
N VAL A 35 6.20 0.31 -7.24
CA VAL A 35 4.81 0.68 -6.93
C VAL A 35 4.20 -0.33 -5.96
N ASP A 36 4.40 -1.63 -6.21
CA ASP A 36 3.99 -2.73 -5.32
C ASP A 36 5.07 -3.83 -5.28
N GLY A 37 5.15 -4.55 -4.16
CA GLY A 37 6.10 -5.63 -3.97
C GLY A 37 7.42 -5.21 -3.31
N PHE A 38 7.44 -4.08 -2.60
CA PHE A 38 8.63 -3.55 -1.92
C PHE A 38 9.34 -4.60 -1.05
N HIS A 39 8.62 -5.32 -0.18
CA HIS A 39 9.24 -6.33 0.68
C HIS A 39 9.77 -7.55 -0.08
N ARG A 40 9.19 -7.89 -1.24
CA ARG A 40 9.74 -8.95 -2.11
C ARG A 40 11.07 -8.53 -2.71
N HIS A 41 11.14 -7.30 -3.22
CA HIS A 41 12.39 -6.70 -3.70
C HIS A 41 13.44 -6.64 -2.59
N GLU A 42 13.09 -6.14 -1.41
CA GLU A 42 13.99 -6.02 -0.26
C GLU A 42 14.62 -7.38 0.13
N LEU A 43 13.81 -8.44 0.19
CA LEU A 43 14.29 -9.80 0.50
C LEU A 43 15.16 -10.37 -0.62
N ALA A 44 14.76 -10.21 -1.88
CA ALA A 44 15.53 -10.68 -3.03
C ALA A 44 16.93 -10.03 -3.11
N CYS A 45 17.04 -8.75 -2.73
CA CYS A 45 18.32 -8.03 -2.72
C CYS A 45 19.19 -8.37 -1.50
N SER A 46 18.58 -8.56 -0.32
CA SER A 46 19.31 -8.74 0.95
C SER A 46 19.78 -10.18 1.20
N LYS A 47 19.15 -11.18 0.59
CA LYS A 47 19.46 -12.60 0.84
C LYS A 47 20.31 -13.20 -0.28
N ALA A 48 21.52 -13.63 0.05
CA ALA A 48 22.45 -14.23 -0.91
C ALA A 48 21.90 -15.48 -1.61
N ALA A 49 21.16 -16.32 -0.87
CA ALA A 49 20.50 -17.52 -1.43
C ALA A 49 19.51 -17.15 -2.54
N LEU A 50 18.60 -16.21 -2.26
CA LEU A 50 17.64 -15.71 -3.25
C LEU A 50 18.34 -15.04 -4.43
N LYS A 51 19.35 -14.19 -4.18
CA LYS A 51 20.11 -13.53 -5.26
C LYS A 51 20.78 -14.52 -6.20
N LYS A 52 21.30 -15.63 -5.66
CA LYS A 52 21.90 -16.73 -6.45
C LYS A 52 20.84 -17.43 -7.30
N THR A 53 19.71 -17.81 -6.71
CA THR A 53 18.60 -18.48 -7.43
C THR A 53 18.03 -17.61 -8.54
N LEU A 54 17.87 -16.32 -8.26
CA LEU A 54 17.34 -15.34 -9.21
C LEU A 54 18.39 -14.82 -10.21
N LYS A 55 19.65 -15.26 -10.09
CA LYS A 55 20.79 -14.82 -10.91
C LYS A 55 20.96 -13.29 -10.91
N GLY A 56 20.54 -12.62 -9.83
CA GLY A 56 20.55 -11.16 -9.71
C GLY A 56 19.43 -10.43 -10.46
N TYR A 57 18.48 -11.13 -11.07
CA TYR A 57 17.32 -10.53 -11.76
C TYR A 57 16.06 -10.55 -10.88
N LEU A 58 15.07 -9.74 -11.24
CA LEU A 58 13.78 -9.67 -10.56
C LEU A 58 12.67 -9.63 -11.60
N PRO A 59 11.63 -10.46 -11.49
CA PRO A 59 10.47 -10.35 -12.38
C PRO A 59 9.67 -9.09 -12.04
N VAL A 60 9.45 -8.24 -13.04
CA VAL A 60 8.72 -6.99 -12.89
C VAL A 60 7.58 -6.88 -13.89
N THR A 61 6.51 -6.20 -13.47
CA THR A 61 5.44 -5.73 -14.36
C THR A 61 5.52 -4.22 -14.41
N CYS A 62 5.74 -3.66 -15.60
CA CYS A 62 5.82 -2.21 -15.80
C CYS A 62 4.43 -1.65 -16.12
N LEU A 63 4.00 -0.65 -15.37
CA LEU A 63 2.80 0.14 -15.68
C LEU A 63 3.12 1.14 -16.79
N THR A 64 2.19 1.33 -17.74
CA THR A 64 2.35 2.27 -18.85
C THR A 64 2.23 3.73 -18.39
N SER A 65 2.93 4.62 -19.09
CA SER A 65 3.05 6.04 -18.73
C SER A 65 1.73 6.82 -18.78
N GLU A 66 0.71 6.32 -19.48
CA GLU A 66 -0.63 6.96 -19.50
C GLU A 66 -1.30 6.93 -18.11
N ALA A 67 -0.86 6.06 -17.21
CA ALA A 67 -1.25 6.03 -15.80
C ALA A 67 -0.31 6.84 -14.88
N ALA A 68 0.69 7.56 -15.41
CA ALA A 68 1.81 8.12 -14.65
C ALA A 68 1.51 9.40 -13.85
N SER A 69 0.25 9.88 -13.79
CA SER A 69 -0.07 10.84 -12.75
C SER A 69 0.13 10.17 -11.39
N ARG A 70 0.76 10.88 -10.45
CA ARG A 70 1.03 10.37 -9.10
C ARG A 70 -0.23 9.75 -8.47
N ASP A 71 -1.37 10.41 -8.67
CA ASP A 71 -2.67 9.98 -8.18
C ASP A 71 -3.16 8.69 -8.86
N GLY A 72 -2.92 8.53 -10.17
CA GLY A 72 -3.27 7.32 -10.93
C GLY A 72 -2.49 6.10 -10.46
N LEU A 73 -1.21 6.28 -10.12
CA LEU A 73 -0.35 5.23 -9.57
C LEU A 73 -0.75 4.85 -8.14
N MET A 74 -1.09 5.83 -7.31
CA MET A 74 -1.65 5.57 -5.98
C MET A 74 -2.94 4.76 -6.10
N ALA A 75 -3.90 5.21 -6.91
CA ALA A 75 -5.15 4.50 -7.14
C ALA A 75 -4.95 3.06 -7.68
N ALA A 76 -4.01 2.85 -8.61
CA ALA A 76 -3.67 1.52 -9.11
C ALA A 76 -3.13 0.60 -8.02
N THR A 77 -2.23 1.10 -7.16
CA THR A 77 -1.67 0.36 -6.03
C THR A 77 -2.75 -0.04 -5.04
N ILE A 78 -3.65 0.90 -4.72
CA ILE A 78 -4.73 0.69 -3.74
C ILE A 78 -5.72 -0.33 -4.29
N ARG A 79 -6.15 -0.21 -5.56
CA ARG A 79 -7.01 -1.19 -6.24
C ARG A 79 -6.42 -2.58 -6.18
N HIS A 80 -5.15 -2.72 -6.52
CA HIS A 80 -4.47 -4.02 -6.59
C HIS A 80 -4.36 -4.68 -5.22
N ASN A 81 -3.99 -3.89 -4.20
CA ASN A 81 -3.94 -4.39 -2.82
C ASN A 81 -5.35 -4.69 -2.26
N ARG A 82 -6.39 -4.00 -2.75
CA ARG A 82 -7.79 -4.15 -2.30
C ARG A 82 -8.45 -5.37 -2.88
N ALA A 83 -8.29 -5.57 -4.18
CA ALA A 83 -8.71 -6.80 -4.86
C ALA A 83 -8.08 -8.05 -4.22
N ARG A 84 -6.91 -7.93 -3.59
CA ARG A 84 -6.21 -9.01 -2.88
C ARG A 84 -6.61 -9.18 -1.40
N GLY A 85 -7.54 -8.36 -0.88
CA GLY A 85 -8.10 -8.52 0.47
C GLY A 85 -7.16 -8.18 1.63
N ARG A 86 -6.03 -7.50 1.38
CA ARG A 86 -4.98 -7.26 2.40
C ARG A 86 -5.04 -5.90 3.11
N HIS A 87 -6.16 -5.17 3.02
CA HIS A 87 -6.22 -3.83 3.57
C HIS A 87 -6.70 -3.80 5.01
N GLN A 88 -5.84 -3.28 5.88
CA GLN A 88 -6.23 -2.84 7.20
C GLN A 88 -7.06 -1.55 7.07
N ILE A 89 -8.18 -1.46 7.80
CA ILE A 89 -9.10 -0.31 7.77
C ILE A 89 -8.36 1.02 7.98
N HIS A 90 -7.35 1.03 8.86
CA HIS A 90 -6.57 2.23 9.15
C HIS A 90 -5.74 2.72 7.96
N ALA A 91 -5.09 1.82 7.21
CA ALA A 91 -4.33 2.19 6.01
C ALA A 91 -5.25 2.74 4.93
N MET A 92 -6.45 2.18 4.81
CA MET A 92 -7.46 2.66 3.87
C MET A 92 -7.99 4.05 4.23
N SER A 93 -8.18 4.32 5.53
CA SER A 93 -8.56 5.66 6.04
C SER A 93 -7.52 6.72 5.66
N GLU A 94 -6.23 6.43 5.84
CA GLU A 94 -5.15 7.36 5.46
C GLU A 94 -5.11 7.61 3.95
N ILE A 95 -5.30 6.56 3.15
CA ILE A 95 -5.40 6.68 1.70
C ILE A 95 -6.57 7.59 1.28
N VAL A 96 -7.77 7.37 1.85
CA VAL A 96 -8.95 8.20 1.54
C VAL A 96 -8.72 9.66 1.95
N ARG A 97 -8.03 9.88 3.08
CA ARG A 97 -7.62 11.21 3.55
C ARG A 97 -6.68 11.89 2.56
N GLU A 98 -5.60 11.22 2.13
CA GLU A 98 -4.64 11.75 1.16
C GLU A 98 -5.31 12.07 -0.20
N LEU A 99 -6.15 11.17 -0.72
CA LEU A 99 -6.87 11.41 -1.97
C LEU A 99 -7.83 12.59 -1.86
N THR A 100 -8.50 12.75 -0.72
CA THR A 100 -9.36 13.91 -0.45
C THR A 100 -8.55 15.21 -0.42
N GLN A 101 -7.35 15.21 0.19
CA GLN A 101 -6.43 16.36 0.20
C GLN A 101 -5.90 16.70 -1.20
N LEU A 102 -5.75 15.71 -2.08
CA LEU A 102 -5.45 15.89 -3.50
C LEU A 102 -6.67 16.35 -4.34
N GLY A 103 -7.80 16.65 -3.70
CA GLY A 103 -9.00 17.20 -4.35
C GLY A 103 -9.90 16.17 -5.01
N TRP A 104 -9.73 14.88 -4.72
CA TRP A 104 -10.63 13.86 -5.27
C TRP A 104 -12.01 13.93 -4.60
N THR A 105 -13.06 13.84 -5.42
CA THR A 105 -14.43 13.76 -4.93
C THR A 105 -14.73 12.38 -4.34
N PRO A 106 -15.63 12.26 -3.35
CA PRO A 106 -16.04 10.97 -2.81
C PRO A 106 -16.51 9.99 -3.89
N GLN A 107 -17.19 10.48 -4.93
CA GLN A 107 -17.65 9.67 -6.06
C GLN A 107 -16.49 9.12 -6.89
N LYS A 108 -15.44 9.93 -7.11
CA LYS A 108 -14.22 9.50 -7.81
C LYS A 108 -13.46 8.47 -6.99
N ILE A 109 -13.34 8.68 -5.67
CA ILE A 109 -12.71 7.72 -4.74
C ILE A 109 -13.48 6.41 -4.73
N GLY A 110 -14.81 6.45 -4.62
CA GLY A 110 -15.67 5.27 -4.65
C GLY A 110 -15.51 4.46 -5.94
N LYS A 111 -15.56 5.15 -7.09
CA LYS A 111 -15.38 4.54 -8.41
C LYS A 111 -14.00 3.91 -8.58
N GLU A 112 -12.93 4.62 -8.23
CA GLU A 112 -11.56 4.16 -8.44
C GLU A 112 -11.12 3.13 -7.42
N LEU A 113 -11.63 3.16 -6.18
CA LEU A 113 -11.25 2.20 -5.15
C LEU A 113 -12.26 1.05 -4.98
N GLY A 114 -13.37 1.04 -5.72
CA GLY A 114 -14.43 0.04 -5.56
C GLY A 114 -15.04 0.09 -4.15
N MET A 115 -15.35 1.31 -3.69
CA MET A 115 -16.02 1.57 -2.42
C MET A 115 -17.42 2.13 -2.67
N ASP A 116 -18.35 1.79 -1.79
CA ASP A 116 -19.63 2.49 -1.74
C ASP A 116 -19.46 3.88 -1.08
N ALA A 117 -20.46 4.75 -1.26
CA ALA A 117 -20.39 6.13 -0.75
C ALA A 117 -20.31 6.17 0.79
N ASP A 118 -20.95 5.25 1.48
CA ASP A 118 -21.01 5.18 2.94
C ASP A 118 -19.68 4.70 3.53
N GLU A 119 -18.97 3.80 2.84
CA GLU A 119 -17.63 3.33 3.15
C GLU A 119 -16.63 4.48 3.02
N VAL A 120 -16.66 5.25 1.93
CA VAL A 120 -15.82 6.43 1.76
C VAL A 120 -16.09 7.45 2.88
N LEU A 121 -17.36 7.67 3.23
CA LEU A 121 -17.74 8.60 4.31
C LEU A 121 -17.23 8.13 5.68
N ARG A 122 -17.40 6.85 6.02
CA ARG A 122 -16.92 6.27 7.29
C ARG A 122 -15.41 6.37 7.42
N LEU A 123 -14.66 6.06 6.36
CA LEU A 123 -13.20 6.15 6.37
C LEU A 123 -12.72 7.60 6.52
N LYS A 124 -13.41 8.56 5.91
CA LYS A 124 -13.13 9.99 6.09
C LYS A 124 -13.41 10.48 7.52
N GLN A 125 -14.43 9.94 8.19
CA GLN A 125 -14.73 10.27 9.58
C GLN A 125 -13.68 9.73 10.55
N ILE A 126 -13.19 8.50 10.34
CA ILE A 126 -12.12 7.92 11.17
C ILE A 126 -10.86 8.79 11.13
N SER A 127 -10.47 9.24 9.94
CA SER A 127 -9.32 10.15 9.77
C SER A 127 -9.58 11.52 10.39
N GLY A 128 -10.76 12.11 10.17
CA GLY A 128 -11.13 13.41 10.77
C GLY A 128 -11.18 13.40 12.31
N LEU A 129 -11.67 12.30 12.91
CA LEU A 129 -11.63 12.11 14.36
C LEU A 129 -10.19 12.01 14.86
N THR A 130 -9.34 11.25 14.17
CA THR A 130 -7.93 11.10 14.54
C THR A 130 -7.21 12.46 14.54
N GLU A 131 -7.41 13.30 13.52
CA GLU A 131 -6.86 14.66 13.48
C GLU A 131 -7.42 15.56 14.59
N MET A 132 -8.71 15.48 14.89
CA MET A 132 -9.35 16.27 15.96
C MET A 132 -8.80 15.96 17.36
N PHE A 133 -8.28 14.75 17.58
CA PHE A 133 -7.74 14.30 18.86
C PHE A 133 -6.21 14.23 18.94
N ALA A 134 -5.48 14.41 17.82
CA ALA A 134 -4.03 14.25 17.74
C ALA A 134 -3.19 15.17 18.66
N GLY A 135 -3.79 16.23 19.21
CA GLY A 135 -3.13 17.20 20.10
C GLY A 135 -3.80 17.38 21.47
N ARG A 136 -4.75 16.52 21.87
CA ARG A 136 -5.45 16.68 23.16
C ARG A 136 -4.75 15.87 24.26
N GLN A 137 -4.39 16.55 25.37
CA GLN A 137 -4.10 15.89 26.63
C GLN A 137 -5.41 15.40 27.23
N PHE A 138 -5.61 14.08 27.27
CA PHE A 138 -6.76 13.49 27.94
C PHE A 138 -6.59 13.63 29.45
N SER A 139 -7.62 14.13 30.14
CA SER A 139 -7.66 14.08 31.60
C SER A 139 -7.91 12.65 32.05
N GLN A 140 -7.33 12.25 33.19
CA GLN A 140 -7.70 10.98 33.80
C GLN A 140 -9.13 11.08 34.32
N ALA A 141 -10.04 10.35 33.68
CA ALA A 141 -11.42 10.24 34.13
C ALA A 141 -11.60 8.93 34.90
N TRP A 142 -12.42 9.02 35.95
CA TRP A 142 -12.79 8.03 36.98
C TRP A 142 -11.89 8.00 38.22
N THR A 143 -12.16 8.92 39.15
CA THR A 143 -11.97 8.65 40.58
C THR A 143 -13.28 8.08 41.11
N ILE A 144 -13.30 6.80 41.43
CA ILE A 144 -14.42 6.17 42.16
C ILE A 144 -14.32 6.67 43.61
N LYS A 145 -15.40 7.27 44.12
CA LYS A 145 -15.57 7.54 45.56
C LYS A 145 -16.36 6.43 46.21
#